data_AF-A0A3D4FVX0-F1
#
_entry.id   AF-A0A3D4FVX0-F1
#
_cell.length_a   1.000
_cell.length_b   1.000
_cell.length_c   1.000
_cell.angle_alpha   90.00
_cell.angle_beta   90.00
_cell.angle_gamma   90.00
#
_symmetry.space_group_name_H-M   'P 1'
#
loop_
_entity.id
_entity.type
_entity.pdbx_description
1 polymer ?
#
loop_
_entity_poly.entity_id
_entity_poly.type
_entity_poly.pdbx_seq_one_letter_code
_entity_poly.pdbx_strand_id
1 'polypeptide(L)'
;RILLDHIKCAVFELPFQADERFGQENLQAVLGLLQEEGFVDCVDGRWYWMNESYPADAVSLRSVSSDNFVVVDVSDEATVIGEVDFTAATATLYEQAIYLVEGTQYQVERLDFDRRKAYVRPVDSDYYTDAITYTKVSVLEEFGRGDWVTAGVVGAVAPVRGGTAPSVGSVPNERLGVGCHGEVHVTSRVVGFKKIKFYTNENVGSGELDLAEQEMHTTAYWLVLARTFVKRLPFAGSDRRDGVVGLGFAMRQVAQLLLMCDYHDIGLAIHGDQVRPFGRRPEEPVVEATLNDPTIFVYDNYPGGIGFSEPLFNLHDRLLANARALVERCPCDAGCPACVGPIGKAGPRAKEVALALLGSLSPDAPLLGESS
;
A
#
# COMPACT_ATOMS: atom_id res chain seq x y z
N ARG A 1 15.93 -9.21 -4.54
CA ARG A 1 16.51 -8.01 -5.17
C ARG A 1 17.49 -7.30 -4.24
N ILE A 2 17.05 -6.76 -3.10
CA ILE A 2 17.90 -6.04 -2.13
C ILE A 2 19.16 -6.84 -1.73
N LEU A 3 19.01 -8.10 -1.32
CA LEU A 3 20.15 -8.95 -0.95
C LEU A 3 21.16 -9.13 -2.10
N LEU A 4 20.68 -9.32 -3.33
CA LEU A 4 21.53 -9.49 -4.51
C LEU A 4 22.36 -8.23 -4.76
N ASP A 5 21.73 -7.06 -4.69
CA ASP A 5 22.39 -5.77 -4.90
C ASP A 5 23.48 -5.53 -3.85
N HIS A 6 23.21 -5.86 -2.58
CA HIS A 6 24.21 -5.79 -1.52
C HIS A 6 25.32 -6.84 -1.63
N ILE A 7 25.04 -8.04 -2.14
CA ILE A 7 26.07 -9.05 -2.43
C ILE A 7 27.01 -8.55 -3.54
N LYS A 8 26.49 -7.89 -4.58
CA LYS A 8 27.33 -7.27 -5.63
C LYS A 8 28.29 -6.23 -5.03
N CYS A 9 27.79 -5.34 -4.18
CA CYS A 9 28.63 -4.37 -3.47
C CYS A 9 29.65 -5.05 -2.56
N ALA A 10 29.25 -6.07 -1.80
CA ALA A 10 30.13 -6.75 -0.87
C ALA A 10 31.26 -7.52 -1.59
N VAL A 11 30.97 -8.24 -2.69
CA VAL A 11 31.99 -8.93 -3.50
C VAL A 11 32.99 -7.93 -4.09
N PHE A 12 32.50 -6.75 -4.51
CA PHE A 12 33.35 -5.66 -5.01
C PHE A 12 34.30 -5.14 -3.93
N GLU A 13 33.80 -4.94 -2.71
CA GLU A 13 34.60 -4.46 -1.58
C GLU A 13 35.65 -5.50 -1.13
N LEU A 14 35.23 -6.75 -0.93
CA LEU A 14 36.09 -7.85 -0.50
C LEU A 14 35.67 -9.19 -1.13
N PRO A 15 36.61 -9.97 -1.67
CA PRO A 15 36.32 -11.30 -2.21
C PRO A 15 35.76 -12.25 -1.15
N PHE A 16 34.65 -12.92 -1.45
CA PHE A 16 34.06 -13.93 -0.56
C PHE A 16 34.79 -15.27 -0.66
N GLN A 17 34.90 -16.00 0.44
CA GLN A 17 35.32 -17.41 0.39
C GLN A 17 34.16 -18.31 -0.03
N ALA A 18 34.44 -19.48 -0.63
CA ALA A 18 33.41 -20.42 -1.07
C ALA A 18 32.47 -20.89 0.06
N ASP A 19 32.93 -20.93 1.30
CA ASP A 19 32.14 -21.44 2.43
C ASP A 19 31.54 -20.29 3.27
N GLU A 20 31.78 -19.05 2.85
CA GLU A 20 31.41 -17.86 3.59
C GLU A 20 29.90 -17.58 3.48
N ARG A 21 29.34 -17.07 4.57
CA ARG A 21 27.93 -16.71 4.67
C ARG A 21 27.77 -15.20 4.74
N PHE A 22 26.65 -14.72 4.22
CA PHE A 22 26.24 -13.33 4.39
C PHE A 22 25.01 -13.28 5.28
N GLY A 23 25.22 -12.98 6.56
CA GLY A 23 24.19 -13.17 7.59
C GLY A 23 23.85 -14.66 7.76
N GLN A 24 22.59 -15.03 7.52
CA GLN A 24 22.13 -16.43 7.58
C GLN A 24 22.15 -17.14 6.23
N GLU A 25 22.34 -16.39 5.14
CA GLU A 25 22.17 -16.89 3.77
C GLU A 25 23.41 -17.61 3.23
N ASN A 26 23.16 -18.64 2.41
CA ASN A 26 24.19 -19.31 1.64
C ASN A 26 24.40 -18.58 0.31
N LEU A 27 25.62 -18.12 0.07
CA LEU A 27 25.97 -17.32 -1.09
C LEU A 27 26.14 -18.13 -2.38
N GLN A 28 26.29 -19.46 -2.33
CA GLN A 28 26.71 -20.25 -3.49
C GLN A 28 25.72 -20.17 -4.66
N ALA A 29 24.42 -20.20 -4.39
CA ALA A 29 23.41 -20.06 -5.44
C ALA A 29 23.44 -18.66 -6.08
N VAL A 30 23.61 -17.62 -5.26
CA VAL A 30 23.64 -16.23 -5.72
C VAL A 30 24.92 -15.92 -6.49
N LEU A 31 26.08 -16.34 -5.99
CA LEU A 31 27.37 -16.16 -6.64
C LEU A 31 27.47 -16.97 -7.94
N GLY A 32 26.89 -18.16 -7.99
CA GLY A 32 26.76 -18.93 -9.23
C GLY A 32 25.97 -18.19 -10.30
N LEU A 33 24.81 -17.60 -9.93
CA LEU A 33 24.04 -16.75 -10.84
C LEU A 33 24.84 -15.53 -11.31
N LEU A 34 25.54 -14.85 -10.39
CA LEU A 34 26.37 -13.70 -10.73
C LEU A 34 27.55 -14.06 -11.64
N GLN A 35 28.07 -15.29 -11.55
CA GLN A 35 29.11 -15.80 -12.44
C GLN A 35 28.56 -16.07 -13.84
N GLU A 36 27.38 -16.67 -13.94
CA GLU A 36 26.67 -16.86 -15.22
C GLU A 36 26.38 -15.50 -15.91
N GLU A 37 26.03 -14.47 -15.13
CA GLU A 37 25.86 -13.10 -15.61
C GLU A 37 27.19 -12.38 -15.90
N GLY A 38 28.34 -12.97 -15.56
CA GLY A 38 29.67 -12.40 -15.81
C GLY A 38 30.09 -11.27 -14.86
N PHE A 39 29.44 -11.12 -13.71
CA PHE A 39 29.80 -10.12 -12.69
C PHE A 39 30.96 -10.57 -11.80
N VAL A 40 31.04 -11.87 -11.49
CA VAL A 40 32.02 -12.45 -10.57
C VAL A 40 32.70 -13.68 -11.19
N ASP A 41 33.87 -14.04 -10.69
CA ASP A 41 34.52 -15.31 -11.03
C ASP A 41 35.16 -15.95 -9.79
N CYS A 42 35.26 -17.28 -9.80
CA CYS A 42 35.79 -18.06 -8.69
C CYS A 42 37.22 -18.53 -8.99
N VAL A 43 38.19 -17.98 -8.26
CA VAL A 43 39.62 -18.30 -8.39
C VAL A 43 40.13 -18.77 -7.04
N ASP A 44 40.77 -19.94 -7.00
CA ASP A 44 41.33 -20.55 -5.78
C ASP A 44 40.36 -20.61 -4.58
N GLY A 45 39.07 -20.87 -4.85
CA GLY A 45 38.03 -20.97 -3.83
C GLY A 45 37.57 -19.62 -3.26
N ARG A 46 37.87 -18.52 -3.97
CA ARG A 46 37.41 -17.18 -3.64
C ARG A 46 36.71 -16.52 -4.82
N TRP A 47 35.66 -15.78 -4.52
CA TRP A 47 34.82 -15.08 -5.48
C TRP A 47 35.28 -13.64 -5.63
N TYR A 48 35.72 -13.27 -6.82
CA TYR A 48 36.21 -11.94 -7.14
C TYR A 48 35.22 -11.20 -8.04
N TRP A 49 35.12 -9.89 -7.85
CA TRP A 49 34.40 -9.02 -8.78
C TRP A 49 35.21 -8.85 -10.07
N MET A 50 34.57 -9.07 -11.22
CA MET A 50 35.23 -9.05 -12.53
C MET A 50 34.72 -7.94 -13.45
N ASN A 51 33.68 -7.21 -13.05
CA ASN A 51 33.08 -6.17 -13.86
C ASN A 51 33.76 -4.81 -13.62
N GLU A 52 33.84 -3.95 -14.64
CA GLU A 52 34.43 -2.61 -14.47
C GLU A 52 33.46 -1.62 -13.78
N SER A 53 32.18 -1.96 -13.69
CA SER A 53 31.18 -1.12 -13.03
C SER A 53 31.37 -1.09 -11.51
N TYR A 54 31.15 0.09 -10.92
CA TYR A 54 31.09 0.27 -9.48
C TYR A 54 29.65 0.02 -9.00
N PRO A 55 29.37 -1.12 -8.32
CA PRO A 55 27.99 -1.54 -8.05
C PRO A 55 27.24 -0.57 -7.13
N ALA A 56 27.94 0.08 -6.20
CA ALA A 56 27.30 0.96 -5.22
C ALA A 56 26.67 2.22 -5.83
N ASP A 57 27.12 2.67 -7.02
CA ASP A 57 26.49 3.81 -7.72
C ASP A 57 25.06 3.50 -8.17
N ALA A 58 24.75 2.22 -8.43
CA ALA A 58 23.42 1.78 -8.87
C ALA A 58 22.50 1.40 -7.71
N VAL A 59 23.00 1.35 -6.47
CA VAL A 59 22.26 0.88 -5.30
C VAL A 59 21.97 2.05 -4.36
N SER A 60 20.72 2.49 -4.35
CA SER A 60 20.24 3.44 -3.33
C SER A 60 19.73 2.71 -2.10
N LEU A 61 20.24 3.04 -0.91
CA LEU A 61 19.79 2.48 0.37
C LEU A 61 18.36 2.88 0.73
N ARG A 62 17.93 4.03 0.24
CA ARG A 62 16.54 4.49 0.29
C ARG A 62 16.07 4.43 -1.16
N SER A 63 15.27 3.45 -1.53
CA SER A 63 14.73 3.26 -2.89
C SER A 63 13.78 4.39 -3.34
N VAL A 64 13.79 5.54 -2.66
CA VAL A 64 13.26 6.81 -3.13
C VAL A 64 14.42 7.53 -3.81
N SER A 65 14.21 7.89 -5.07
CA SER A 65 15.16 8.64 -5.90
C SER A 65 15.80 9.81 -5.14
N SER A 66 17.02 10.18 -5.53
CA SER A 66 17.75 11.41 -5.11
C SER A 66 17.04 12.72 -5.49
N ASP A 67 15.75 12.64 -5.80
CA ASP A 67 14.97 13.61 -6.54
C ASP A 67 13.99 14.35 -5.63
N ASN A 68 14.44 14.65 -4.41
CA ASN A 68 13.66 15.38 -3.42
C ASN A 68 13.37 16.81 -3.89
N PHE A 69 12.27 17.35 -3.38
CA PHE A 69 11.90 18.74 -3.53
C PHE A 69 12.56 19.58 -2.47
N VAL A 70 13.24 20.65 -2.88
CA VAL A 70 13.83 21.62 -1.97
C VAL A 70 12.80 22.71 -1.66
N VAL A 71 12.55 22.96 -0.38
CA VAL A 71 11.65 24.01 0.10
C VAL A 71 12.46 25.27 0.38
N VAL A 72 12.12 26.36 -0.30
CA VAL A 72 12.87 27.63 -0.28
C VAL A 72 11.97 28.76 0.23
N ASP A 73 12.35 29.38 1.34
CA ASP A 73 11.73 30.62 1.82
C ASP A 73 12.19 31.80 0.96
N VAL A 74 11.23 32.58 0.44
CA VAL A 74 11.48 33.75 -0.43
C VAL A 74 10.96 35.06 0.15
N SER A 75 10.86 35.14 1.47
CA SER A 75 10.47 36.37 2.18
C SER A 75 11.53 37.45 2.11
N ASP A 76 12.77 37.07 2.41
CA ASP A 76 13.94 37.95 2.41
C ASP A 76 15.02 37.39 1.46
N GLU A 77 16.09 36.82 2.02
CA GLU A 77 17.12 36.09 1.27
C GLU A 77 16.71 34.63 1.09
N ALA A 78 16.81 34.13 -0.14
CA ALA A 78 16.39 32.79 -0.50
C ALA A 78 17.13 31.73 0.31
N THR A 79 16.43 31.14 1.28
CA THR A 79 17.01 30.18 2.23
C THR A 79 16.30 28.85 2.11
N VAL A 80 17.06 27.76 2.09
CA VAL A 80 16.51 26.40 2.10
C VAL A 80 16.09 26.07 3.53
N ILE A 81 14.81 25.74 3.72
CA ILE A 81 14.24 25.42 5.04
C ILE A 81 13.97 23.92 5.22
N GLY A 82 14.05 23.13 4.15
CA GLY A 82 13.87 21.69 4.23
C GLY A 82 13.80 21.00 2.87
N GLU A 83 13.66 19.69 2.92
CA GLU A 83 13.47 18.82 1.76
C GLU A 83 12.26 17.92 1.97
N VAL A 84 11.55 17.60 0.89
CA VAL A 84 10.39 16.69 0.89
C VAL A 84 10.55 15.66 -0.21
N ASP A 85 10.22 14.41 0.09
CA ASP A 85 10.33 13.30 -0.85
C ASP A 85 9.46 13.51 -2.10
N PHE A 86 9.96 13.03 -3.26
CA PHE A 86 9.29 13.17 -4.56
C PHE A 86 7.82 12.71 -4.55
N THR A 87 7.55 11.57 -3.90
CA THR A 87 6.20 10.97 -3.83
C THR A 87 5.26 11.74 -2.91
N ALA A 88 5.78 12.41 -1.87
CA ALA A 88 5.01 13.18 -0.91
C ALA A 88 4.81 14.65 -1.33
N ALA A 89 5.65 15.17 -2.23
CA ALA A 89 5.68 16.57 -2.61
C ALA A 89 4.33 17.09 -3.16
N THR A 90 3.65 16.32 -4.01
CA THR A 90 2.34 16.73 -4.57
C THR A 90 1.26 16.84 -3.50
N ALA A 91 1.33 16.04 -2.45
CA ALA A 91 0.37 16.03 -1.35
C ALA A 91 0.72 16.99 -0.20
N THR A 92 1.93 17.55 -0.20
CA THR A 92 2.44 18.38 0.92
C THR A 92 2.81 19.80 0.49
N LEU A 93 3.31 19.96 -0.73
CA LEU A 93 3.87 21.20 -1.27
C LEU A 93 3.05 21.74 -2.46
N TYR A 94 1.78 21.36 -2.57
CA TYR A 94 0.90 21.95 -3.59
C TYR A 94 0.70 23.45 -3.35
N GLU A 95 0.33 24.19 -4.39
CA GLU A 95 0.10 25.64 -4.26
C GLU A 95 -0.99 25.92 -3.21
N GLN A 96 -0.73 26.89 -2.33
CA GLN A 96 -1.54 27.23 -1.15
C GLN A 96 -1.49 26.23 0.02
N ALA A 97 -0.68 25.18 -0.05
CA ALA A 97 -0.45 24.32 1.10
C ALA A 97 0.17 25.10 2.27
N ILE A 98 -0.23 24.75 3.49
CA ILE A 98 0.46 25.19 4.71
C ILE A 98 1.46 24.10 5.07
N TYR A 99 2.73 24.39 4.83
CA TYR A 99 3.88 23.57 5.19
C TYR A 99 4.36 23.97 6.59
N LEU A 100 4.47 22.98 7.50
CA LEU A 100 4.93 23.21 8.86
C LEU A 100 6.31 22.57 9.05
N VAL A 101 7.27 23.37 9.48
CA VAL A 101 8.62 22.89 9.84
C VAL A 101 9.02 23.49 11.19
N GLU A 102 9.37 22.62 12.15
CA GLU A 102 9.73 23.00 13.52
C GLU A 102 8.71 23.93 14.23
N GLY A 103 7.42 23.76 13.91
CA GLY A 103 6.33 24.58 14.46
C GLY A 103 6.14 25.94 13.77
N THR A 104 7.01 26.30 12.83
CA THR A 104 6.86 27.48 11.99
C THR A 104 6.01 27.13 10.77
N GLN A 105 5.04 27.99 10.46
CA GLN A 105 4.10 27.80 9.36
C GLN A 105 4.54 28.59 8.14
N TYR A 106 4.52 27.94 6.98
CA TYR A 106 4.82 28.53 5.69
C TYR A 106 3.69 28.22 4.71
N GLN A 107 3.26 29.21 3.94
CA GLN A 107 2.36 28.98 2.81
C GLN A 107 3.20 28.77 1.54
N VAL A 108 2.87 27.72 0.79
CA VAL A 108 3.45 27.48 -0.52
C VAL A 108 2.85 28.44 -1.54
N GLU A 109 3.67 29.32 -2.11
CA GLU A 109 3.25 30.25 -3.15
C GLU A 109 3.30 29.60 -4.54
N ARG A 110 4.33 28.77 -4.78
CA ARG A 110 4.55 28.14 -6.09
C ARG A 110 5.28 26.81 -5.95
N LEU A 111 4.80 25.79 -6.64
CA LEU A 111 5.49 24.50 -6.79
C LEU A 111 6.08 24.41 -8.21
N ASP A 112 7.40 24.40 -8.29
CA ASP A 112 8.15 24.17 -9.53
C ASP A 112 8.52 22.69 -9.63
N PHE A 113 7.66 21.92 -10.31
CA PHE A 113 7.80 20.47 -10.40
C PHE A 113 9.06 20.06 -11.17
N ASP A 114 9.31 20.70 -12.32
CA ASP A 114 10.44 20.39 -13.19
C ASP A 114 11.78 20.64 -12.51
N ARG A 115 11.88 21.74 -11.75
CA ARG A 115 13.12 22.10 -11.02
C ARG A 115 13.19 21.54 -9.61
N ARG A 116 12.13 20.84 -9.14
CA ARG A 116 12.02 20.25 -7.81
C ARG A 116 12.18 21.28 -6.70
N LYS A 117 11.50 22.43 -6.83
CA LYS A 117 11.55 23.52 -5.84
C LYS A 117 10.16 23.97 -5.45
N ALA A 118 9.92 24.06 -4.15
CA ALA A 118 8.74 24.73 -3.61
C ALA A 118 9.16 26.07 -3.02
N TYR A 119 8.49 27.14 -3.45
CA TYR A 119 8.73 28.49 -2.95
C TYR A 119 7.66 28.84 -1.93
N VAL A 120 8.10 29.23 -0.74
CA VAL A 120 7.21 29.42 0.41
C VAL A 120 7.45 30.77 1.09
N ARG A 121 6.45 31.21 1.85
CA ARG A 121 6.57 32.37 2.75
C ARG A 121 5.98 32.06 4.12
N PRO A 122 6.56 32.57 5.22
CA PRO A 122 6.03 32.40 6.55
C PRO A 122 4.67 33.05 6.63
N VAL A 123 3.74 32.39 7.31
CA VAL A 123 2.38 32.85 7.50
C VAL A 123 1.95 32.53 8.92
N ASP A 124 1.08 33.35 9.51
CA ASP A 124 0.37 32.99 10.73
C ASP A 124 -1.05 32.58 10.33
N SER A 125 -1.30 31.27 10.29
CA SER A 125 -2.60 30.70 9.94
C SER A 125 -3.27 30.03 11.13
N ASP A 126 -4.59 30.16 11.21
CA ASP A 126 -5.42 29.43 12.18
C ASP A 126 -5.84 28.04 11.67
N TYR A 127 -5.39 27.63 10.48
CA TYR A 127 -5.66 26.32 9.88
C TYR A 127 -4.40 25.69 9.28
N TYR A 128 -4.43 24.36 9.15
CA TYR A 128 -3.51 23.60 8.30
C TYR A 128 -4.27 23.06 7.09
N THR A 129 -3.53 22.54 6.11
CA THR A 129 -4.12 22.00 4.89
C THR A 129 -3.86 20.51 4.76
N ASP A 130 -4.83 19.78 4.22
CA ASP A 130 -4.75 18.34 3.98
C ASP A 130 -5.18 18.02 2.54
N ALA A 131 -4.33 17.31 1.80
CA ALA A 131 -4.56 16.98 0.39
C ALA A 131 -5.61 15.89 0.23
N ILE A 132 -6.45 16.03 -0.80
CA ILE A 132 -7.36 15.00 -1.28
C ILE A 132 -6.68 14.31 -2.45
N THR A 133 -6.20 13.09 -2.20
CA THR A 133 -5.52 12.26 -3.21
C THR A 133 -6.46 11.17 -3.72
N TYR A 134 -6.54 11.04 -5.03
CA TYR A 134 -7.24 9.95 -5.71
C TYR A 134 -6.21 8.97 -6.26
N THR A 135 -6.36 7.68 -5.92
CA THR A 135 -5.48 6.62 -6.41
C THR A 135 -6.29 5.62 -7.22
N LYS A 136 -5.85 5.34 -8.44
CA LYS A 136 -6.38 4.31 -9.32
C LYS A 136 -5.33 3.23 -9.50
N VAL A 137 -5.76 1.96 -9.47
CA VAL A 137 -4.90 0.81 -9.78
C VAL A 137 -5.53 0.07 -10.96
N SER A 138 -4.70 -0.23 -11.96
CA SER A 138 -5.07 -1.00 -13.15
C SER A 138 -4.17 -2.23 -13.23
N VAL A 139 -4.75 -3.42 -13.44
CA VAL A 139 -3.97 -4.65 -13.59
C VAL A 139 -3.38 -4.68 -15.00
N LEU A 140 -2.07 -4.87 -15.12
CA LEU A 140 -1.38 -5.02 -16.39
C LEU A 140 -1.24 -6.50 -16.76
N GLU A 141 -0.76 -7.30 -15.80
CA GLU A 141 -0.52 -8.73 -15.99
C GLU A 141 -0.83 -9.48 -14.69
N GLU A 142 -1.43 -10.67 -14.80
CA GLU A 142 -1.65 -11.58 -13.67
C GLU A 142 -0.62 -12.72 -13.74
N PHE A 143 0.22 -12.84 -12.72
CA PHE A 143 1.24 -13.90 -12.63
C PHE A 143 0.67 -15.16 -11.97
N GLY A 144 -0.26 -14.99 -11.04
CA GLY A 144 -0.84 -16.10 -10.30
C GLY A 144 -2.23 -15.78 -9.77
N ARG A 145 -3.07 -16.82 -9.72
CA ARG A 145 -4.42 -16.79 -9.18
C ARG A 145 -4.68 -18.05 -8.37
N GLY A 146 -5.17 -17.88 -7.14
CA GLY A 146 -5.57 -18.97 -6.28
C GLY A 146 -6.89 -19.61 -6.71
N ASP A 147 -7.31 -20.63 -5.97
CA ASP A 147 -8.63 -21.21 -6.18
C ASP A 147 -9.73 -20.33 -5.56
N TRP A 148 -10.90 -20.33 -6.19
CA TRP A 148 -12.06 -19.64 -5.62
C TRP A 148 -12.52 -20.34 -4.35
N VAL A 149 -12.64 -19.58 -3.26
CA VAL A 149 -13.35 -20.05 -2.07
C VAL A 149 -14.83 -20.22 -2.42
N THR A 150 -15.42 -21.38 -2.14
CA THR A 150 -16.83 -21.66 -2.44
C THR A 150 -17.66 -22.03 -1.20
N ALA A 151 -18.92 -21.60 -1.17
CA ALA A 151 -19.83 -21.68 -0.02
C ALA A 151 -20.30 -23.11 0.39
N GLY A 152 -19.59 -24.17 -0.01
CA GLY A 152 -19.90 -25.57 0.33
C GLY A 152 -18.82 -26.31 1.12
N VAL A 153 -17.62 -25.72 1.29
CA VAL A 153 -16.46 -26.35 1.94
C VAL A 153 -16.09 -25.68 3.27
N VAL A 154 -16.68 -24.52 3.59
CA VAL A 154 -16.35 -23.78 4.81
C VAL A 154 -17.17 -24.29 5.99
N GLY A 155 -16.49 -24.84 7.00
CA GLY A 155 -17.09 -25.24 8.27
C GLY A 155 -17.81 -24.06 8.93
N ALA A 156 -18.99 -24.33 9.49
CA ALA A 156 -19.87 -23.32 10.06
C ALA A 156 -19.15 -22.38 11.04
N VAL A 157 -19.20 -21.07 10.77
CA VAL A 157 -18.69 -20.02 11.68
C VAL A 157 -19.64 -19.87 12.87
N ALA A 158 -19.12 -20.04 14.09
CA ALA A 158 -19.84 -19.74 15.32
C ALA A 158 -19.96 -18.22 15.56
N PRO A 159 -21.11 -17.70 16.04
CA PRO A 159 -21.32 -16.28 16.26
C PRO A 159 -20.38 -15.71 17.34
N VAL A 160 -19.75 -14.57 17.03
CA VAL A 160 -19.10 -13.72 18.02
C VAL A 160 -20.18 -13.05 18.87
N ARG A 161 -20.33 -13.55 20.10
CA ARG A 161 -21.15 -12.99 21.21
C ARG A 161 -22.65 -12.80 20.93
N GLY A 162 -23.45 -13.78 21.35
CA GLY A 162 -24.81 -13.60 21.88
C GLY A 162 -25.91 -13.12 20.93
N GLY A 163 -25.59 -12.67 19.72
CA GLY A 163 -26.54 -12.41 18.65
C GLY A 163 -26.80 -13.66 17.82
N THR A 164 -28.05 -13.89 17.42
CA THR A 164 -28.38 -14.86 16.37
C THR A 164 -27.62 -14.49 15.11
N ALA A 165 -26.62 -15.29 14.70
CA ALA A 165 -26.00 -15.14 13.40
C ALA A 165 -27.11 -15.17 12.34
N PRO A 166 -27.25 -14.15 11.49
CA PRO A 166 -28.15 -14.26 10.36
C PRO A 166 -27.63 -15.42 9.50
N SER A 167 -28.42 -16.49 9.40
CA SER A 167 -28.11 -17.63 8.53
C SER A 167 -28.14 -17.12 7.09
N VAL A 168 -26.97 -16.75 6.58
CA VAL A 168 -26.81 -16.39 5.17
C VAL A 168 -27.14 -17.66 4.37
N GLY A 169 -28.26 -17.66 3.65
CA GLY A 169 -28.67 -18.82 2.87
C GLY A 169 -27.55 -19.25 1.93
N SER A 170 -26.97 -20.44 2.17
CA SER A 170 -25.85 -20.96 1.39
C SER A 170 -26.34 -21.38 0.00
N VAL A 171 -25.80 -20.76 -1.04
CA VAL A 171 -25.98 -21.23 -2.42
C VAL A 171 -24.87 -22.24 -2.68
N PRO A 172 -25.18 -23.50 -3.03
CA PRO A 172 -24.16 -24.50 -3.32
C PRO A 172 -23.22 -23.99 -4.42
N ASN A 173 -21.92 -24.12 -4.18
CA ASN A 173 -20.86 -23.79 -5.15
C ASN A 173 -20.78 -22.30 -5.55
N GLU A 174 -21.30 -21.39 -4.72
CA GLU A 174 -21.12 -19.95 -4.96
C GLU A 174 -19.68 -19.53 -4.67
N ARG A 175 -19.09 -18.78 -5.62
CA ARG A 175 -17.79 -18.13 -5.49
C ARG A 175 -17.85 -17.00 -4.47
N LEU A 176 -16.92 -16.97 -3.53
CA LEU A 176 -16.85 -15.98 -2.46
C LEU A 176 -15.75 -14.97 -2.71
N GLY A 177 -14.52 -15.44 -2.88
CA GLY A 177 -13.37 -14.61 -3.20
C GLY A 177 -12.19 -15.44 -3.70
N VAL A 178 -11.21 -14.73 -4.26
CA VAL A 178 -9.97 -15.31 -4.79
C VAL A 178 -8.82 -14.32 -4.63
N GLY A 179 -7.67 -14.82 -4.18
CA GLY A 179 -6.41 -14.06 -4.19
C GLY A 179 -5.72 -14.18 -5.55
N CYS A 180 -5.13 -13.09 -6.02
CA CYS A 180 -4.30 -13.02 -7.21
C CYS A 180 -3.06 -12.18 -6.93
N HIS A 181 -2.04 -12.31 -7.78
CA HIS A 181 -0.93 -11.36 -7.80
C HIS A 181 -0.38 -11.17 -9.22
N GLY A 182 0.31 -10.04 -9.41
CA GLY A 182 0.82 -9.66 -10.72
C GLY A 182 1.31 -8.22 -10.79
N GLU A 183 1.49 -7.74 -12.00
CA GLU A 183 1.92 -6.37 -12.28
C GLU A 183 0.70 -5.43 -12.38
N VAL A 184 0.83 -4.26 -11.77
CA VAL A 184 -0.18 -3.21 -11.77
C VAL A 184 0.42 -1.86 -12.10
N HIS A 185 -0.41 -1.00 -12.70
CA HIS A 185 -0.15 0.41 -12.89
C HIS A 185 -0.96 1.21 -11.87
N VAL A 186 -0.27 1.95 -11.02
CA VAL A 186 -0.85 2.82 -9.99
C VAL A 186 -0.74 4.26 -10.47
N THR A 187 -1.88 4.94 -10.55
CA THR A 187 -1.97 6.36 -10.87
C THR A 187 -2.51 7.11 -9.68
N SER A 188 -1.78 8.12 -9.20
CA SER A 188 -2.18 8.96 -8.08
C SER A 188 -2.29 10.42 -8.51
N ARG A 189 -3.35 11.11 -8.09
CA ARG A 189 -3.57 12.53 -8.40
C ARG A 189 -4.13 13.26 -7.20
N VAL A 190 -3.53 14.40 -6.88
CA VAL A 190 -4.09 15.34 -5.91
C VAL A 190 -5.11 16.23 -6.63
N VAL A 191 -6.38 16.10 -6.25
CA VAL A 191 -7.53 16.77 -6.90
C VAL A 191 -8.01 18.00 -6.15
N GLY A 192 -7.51 18.19 -4.93
CA GLY A 192 -7.89 19.32 -4.08
C GLY A 192 -7.33 19.18 -2.68
N PHE A 193 -7.76 20.07 -1.80
CA PHE A 193 -7.36 20.06 -0.41
C PHE A 193 -8.45 20.62 0.50
N LYS A 194 -8.35 20.32 1.79
CA LYS A 194 -9.18 20.88 2.85
C LYS A 194 -8.37 21.81 3.72
N LYS A 195 -9.01 22.84 4.26
CA LYS A 195 -8.48 23.73 5.30
C LYS A 195 -9.10 23.30 6.61
N ILE A 196 -8.27 22.89 7.55
CA ILE A 196 -8.69 22.32 8.84
C ILE A 196 -8.18 23.21 9.95
N LYS A 197 -9.07 23.75 10.76
CA LYS A 197 -8.71 24.66 11.84
C LYS A 197 -7.88 23.95 12.89
N PHE A 198 -6.83 24.60 13.37
CA PHE A 198 -6.05 24.10 14.50
C PHE A 198 -6.94 23.96 15.74
N TYR A 199 -6.63 22.95 16.57
CA TYR A 199 -7.33 22.60 17.82
C TYR A 199 -8.76 22.07 17.66
N THR A 200 -9.62 22.71 16.86
CA THR A 200 -11.02 22.26 16.69
C THR A 200 -11.18 21.15 15.65
N ASN A 201 -10.22 21.00 14.73
CA ASN A 201 -10.29 20.05 13.60
C ASN A 201 -11.55 20.23 12.73
N GLU A 202 -12.12 21.44 12.72
CA GLU A 202 -13.26 21.77 11.88
C GLU A 202 -12.78 22.10 10.47
N ASN A 203 -13.51 21.60 9.47
CA ASN A 203 -13.28 21.98 8.09
C ASN A 203 -13.80 23.40 7.84
N VAL A 204 -12.88 24.33 7.57
CA VAL A 204 -13.18 25.75 7.33
C VAL A 204 -13.18 26.11 5.84
N GLY A 205 -12.83 25.18 4.96
CA GLY A 205 -12.86 25.39 3.53
C GLY A 205 -12.17 24.30 2.72
N SER A 206 -12.27 24.40 1.41
CA SER A 206 -11.58 23.51 0.47
C SER A 206 -11.14 24.29 -0.77
N GLY A 207 -10.14 23.76 -1.47
CA GLY A 207 -9.71 24.23 -2.77
C GLY A 207 -9.60 23.08 -3.75
N GLU A 208 -9.80 23.38 -5.04
CA GLU A 208 -9.54 22.44 -6.13
C GLU A 208 -8.09 22.58 -6.58
N LEU A 209 -7.48 21.47 -6.97
CA LEU A 209 -6.12 21.41 -7.50
C LEU A 209 -6.13 20.59 -8.77
N ASP A 210 -5.33 21.04 -9.74
CA ASP A 210 -5.08 20.33 -10.98
C ASP A 210 -3.60 20.02 -11.11
N LEU A 211 -3.13 19.09 -10.27
CA LEU A 211 -1.75 18.61 -10.31
C LEU A 211 -1.62 17.44 -11.28
N ALA A 212 -0.41 17.31 -11.85
CA ALA A 212 -0.06 16.21 -12.73
C ALA A 212 -0.21 14.86 -12.02
N GLU A 213 -0.63 13.85 -12.78
CA GLU A 213 -0.78 12.49 -12.28
C GLU A 213 0.60 11.86 -12.07
N GLN A 214 0.80 11.23 -10.92
CA GLN A 214 1.97 10.43 -10.61
C GLN A 214 1.68 8.98 -10.98
N GLU A 215 2.50 8.42 -11.85
CA GLU A 215 2.37 7.05 -12.31
C GLU A 215 3.48 6.17 -11.76
N MET A 216 3.12 4.94 -11.39
CA MET A 216 4.03 3.96 -10.87
C MET A 216 3.64 2.57 -11.38
N HIS A 217 4.57 1.92 -12.08
CA HIS A 217 4.48 0.49 -12.38
C HIS A 217 5.04 -0.28 -11.18
N THR A 218 4.29 -1.26 -10.67
CA THR A 218 4.70 -2.03 -9.49
C THR A 218 4.02 -3.40 -9.49
N THR A 219 4.34 -4.23 -8.50
CA THR A 219 3.64 -5.50 -8.28
C THR A 219 2.62 -5.37 -7.15
N ALA A 220 1.54 -6.13 -7.25
CA ALA A 220 0.50 -6.16 -6.24
C ALA A 220 -0.05 -7.55 -6.00
N TYR A 221 -0.49 -7.78 -4.78
CA TYR A 221 -1.45 -8.81 -4.44
C TYR A 221 -2.84 -8.18 -4.39
N TRP A 222 -3.86 -8.86 -4.90
CA TRP A 222 -5.23 -8.41 -4.76
C TRP A 222 -6.21 -9.52 -4.41
N LEU A 223 -7.20 -9.16 -3.60
CA LEU A 223 -8.32 -10.01 -3.23
C LEU A 223 -9.56 -9.56 -3.98
N VAL A 224 -10.07 -10.41 -4.88
CA VAL A 224 -11.35 -10.20 -5.57
C VAL A 224 -12.46 -10.83 -4.74
N LEU A 225 -13.51 -10.06 -4.45
CA LEU A 225 -14.71 -10.52 -3.75
C LEU A 225 -15.87 -10.61 -4.72
N ALA A 226 -16.50 -11.78 -4.84
CA ALA A 226 -17.64 -11.94 -5.73
C ALA A 226 -18.78 -10.98 -5.33
N ARG A 227 -19.26 -10.18 -6.28
CA ARG A 227 -20.32 -9.19 -6.03
C ARG A 227 -21.61 -9.84 -5.54
N THR A 228 -21.92 -11.07 -5.96
CA THR A 228 -23.11 -11.80 -5.49
C THR A 228 -23.03 -12.10 -3.99
N PHE A 229 -21.86 -12.56 -3.55
CA PHE A 229 -21.56 -12.84 -2.15
C PHE A 229 -21.70 -11.58 -1.30
N VAL A 230 -21.01 -10.49 -1.67
CA VAL A 230 -21.08 -9.21 -0.94
C VAL A 230 -22.52 -8.68 -0.89
N LYS A 231 -23.28 -8.77 -1.98
CA LYS A 231 -24.68 -8.31 -2.05
C LYS A 231 -25.66 -9.14 -1.21
N ARG A 232 -25.31 -10.37 -0.85
CA ARG A 232 -26.18 -11.24 -0.04
C ARG A 232 -26.05 -10.97 1.46
N LEU A 233 -24.94 -10.39 1.90
CA LEU A 233 -24.74 -10.07 3.31
C LEU A 233 -25.87 -9.19 3.84
N PRO A 234 -26.38 -9.42 5.07
CA PRO A 234 -27.58 -8.76 5.61
C PRO A 234 -27.30 -7.33 6.13
N PHE A 235 -26.67 -6.51 5.30
CA PHE A 235 -26.30 -5.13 5.60
C PHE A 235 -26.72 -4.19 4.46
N ALA A 236 -26.81 -2.89 4.74
CA ALA A 236 -27.10 -1.90 3.70
C ALA A 236 -25.96 -1.81 2.67
N GLY A 237 -26.25 -1.25 1.50
CA GLY A 237 -25.23 -1.08 0.45
C GLY A 237 -24.04 -0.22 0.89
N SER A 238 -24.27 0.80 1.72
CA SER A 238 -23.21 1.59 2.37
C SER A 238 -22.37 0.74 3.30
N ASP A 239 -23.01 0.05 4.26
CA ASP A 239 -22.35 -0.78 5.26
C ASP A 239 -21.49 -1.90 4.62
N ARG A 240 -21.95 -2.45 3.49
CA ARG A 240 -21.18 -3.45 2.72
C ARG A 240 -19.89 -2.87 2.15
N ARG A 241 -19.93 -1.65 1.61
CA ARG A 241 -18.74 -0.96 1.09
C ARG A 241 -17.78 -0.64 2.22
N ASP A 242 -18.31 -0.05 3.28
CA ASP A 242 -17.64 0.25 4.55
C ASP A 242 -16.91 -0.98 5.12
N GLY A 243 -17.55 -2.16 5.08
CA GLY A 243 -16.93 -3.42 5.47
C GLY A 243 -15.79 -3.90 4.55
N VAL A 244 -15.89 -3.70 3.24
CA VAL A 244 -14.79 -3.98 2.30
C VAL A 244 -13.61 -3.04 2.56
N VAL A 245 -13.88 -1.76 2.84
CA VAL A 245 -12.87 -0.80 3.28
C VAL A 245 -12.21 -1.25 4.58
N GLY A 246 -13.01 -1.67 5.55
CA GLY A 246 -12.53 -2.19 6.82
C GLY A 246 -11.66 -3.44 6.68
N LEU A 247 -12.05 -4.36 5.79
CA LEU A 247 -11.25 -5.53 5.43
C LEU A 247 -9.89 -5.12 4.85
N GLY A 248 -9.87 -4.14 3.93
CA GLY A 248 -8.64 -3.63 3.35
C GLY A 248 -7.66 -3.07 4.39
N PHE A 249 -8.15 -2.32 5.37
CA PHE A 249 -7.34 -1.85 6.50
C PHE A 249 -6.74 -3.01 7.30
N ALA A 250 -7.57 -3.98 7.69
CA ALA A 250 -7.11 -5.13 8.47
C ALA A 250 -6.06 -5.95 7.70
N MET A 251 -6.29 -6.19 6.41
CA MET A 251 -5.34 -6.88 5.54
C MET A 251 -4.00 -6.14 5.44
N ARG A 252 -4.01 -4.82 5.24
CA ARG A 252 -2.77 -4.04 5.15
C ARG A 252 -1.94 -4.11 6.43
N GLN A 253 -2.58 -3.99 7.59
CA GLN A 253 -1.89 -4.08 8.89
C GLN A 253 -1.26 -5.45 9.11
N VAL A 254 -1.96 -6.52 8.74
CA VAL A 254 -1.42 -7.89 8.85
C VAL A 254 -0.35 -8.15 7.82
N ALA A 255 -0.47 -7.61 6.60
CA ALA A 255 0.53 -7.72 5.55
C ALA A 255 1.87 -7.13 6.00
N GLN A 256 1.87 -5.96 6.66
CA GLN A 256 3.10 -5.35 7.22
C GLN A 256 3.83 -6.29 8.18
N LEU A 257 3.07 -7.00 9.03
CA LEU A 257 3.64 -7.95 9.99
C LEU A 257 4.14 -9.24 9.32
N LEU A 258 3.42 -9.76 8.32
CA LEU A 258 3.81 -10.98 7.61
C LEU A 258 5.04 -10.76 6.71
N LEU A 259 5.13 -9.57 6.10
CA LEU A 259 6.21 -9.19 5.19
C LEU A 259 7.38 -8.50 5.91
N MET A 260 7.24 -8.22 7.21
CA MET A 260 8.25 -7.55 8.03
C MET A 260 8.70 -6.22 7.42
N CYS A 261 7.76 -5.42 6.91
CA CYS A 261 8.01 -4.15 6.26
C CYS A 261 7.38 -2.97 7.03
N ASP A 262 7.75 -1.75 6.65
CA ASP A 262 7.15 -0.56 7.22
C ASP A 262 5.77 -0.25 6.61
N TYR A 263 4.98 0.60 7.27
CA TYR A 263 3.70 1.09 6.78
C TYR A 263 3.80 1.79 5.43
N HIS A 264 4.89 2.53 5.20
CA HIS A 264 5.11 3.30 3.97
C HIS A 264 5.50 2.42 2.77
N ASP A 265 5.95 1.19 3.01
CA ASP A 265 6.41 0.29 1.95
C ASP A 265 5.24 -0.38 1.21
N ILE A 266 4.04 -0.38 1.79
CA ILE A 266 2.85 -1.02 1.23
C ILE A 266 1.72 0.00 1.05
N GLY A 267 1.23 0.09 -0.19
CA GLY A 267 0.03 0.82 -0.54
C GLY A 267 -1.25 -0.02 -0.46
N LEU A 268 -2.39 0.64 -0.26
CA LEU A 268 -3.72 0.04 -0.27
C LEU A 268 -4.64 0.81 -1.21
N ALA A 269 -5.29 0.12 -2.12
CA ALA A 269 -6.33 0.68 -2.98
C ALA A 269 -7.52 -0.27 -3.05
N ILE A 270 -8.73 0.28 -3.19
CA ILE A 270 -9.97 -0.52 -3.21
C ILE A 270 -10.77 -0.15 -4.45
N HIS A 271 -10.96 -1.13 -5.32
CA HIS A 271 -11.75 -1.00 -6.55
C HIS A 271 -13.21 -1.37 -6.30
N GLY A 272 -14.13 -0.61 -6.90
CA GLY A 272 -15.57 -0.68 -6.66
C GLY A 272 -16.13 0.55 -5.91
N ASP A 273 -15.24 1.43 -5.46
CA ASP A 273 -15.51 2.70 -4.78
C ASP A 273 -15.02 3.88 -5.62
N GLN A 274 -15.74 4.20 -6.70
CA GLN A 274 -15.54 5.49 -7.36
C GLN A 274 -16.28 6.56 -6.55
N VAL A 275 -15.60 7.14 -5.55
CA VAL A 275 -15.90 8.52 -5.14
C VAL A 275 -15.68 9.35 -6.40
N ARG A 276 -16.77 9.83 -7.01
CA ARG A 276 -16.64 10.77 -8.13
C ARG A 276 -15.90 12.01 -7.62
N PRO A 277 -14.81 12.43 -8.27
CA PRO A 277 -14.17 13.69 -7.93
C PRO A 277 -15.21 14.82 -8.01
N PHE A 278 -15.13 15.79 -7.10
CA PHE A 278 -15.75 17.09 -7.32
C PHE A 278 -15.22 17.65 -8.66
N GLY A 279 -16.12 18.05 -9.56
CA GLY A 279 -15.76 18.84 -10.75
C GLY A 279 -15.36 18.12 -12.06
N ARG A 280 -15.32 16.78 -12.17
CA ARG A 280 -14.90 16.15 -13.44
C ARG A 280 -15.98 16.21 -14.54
N ARG A 281 -15.56 16.68 -15.74
CA ARG A 281 -16.31 16.67 -17.01
C ARG A 281 -16.57 15.22 -17.49
N PRO A 282 -17.66 14.93 -18.23
CA PRO A 282 -18.14 13.56 -18.49
C PRO A 282 -17.40 12.72 -19.56
N GLU A 283 -16.22 13.09 -20.04
CA GLU A 283 -15.75 12.62 -21.37
C GLU A 283 -14.34 12.02 -21.42
N GLU A 284 -13.96 11.19 -20.44
CA GLU A 284 -12.84 10.25 -20.68
C GLU A 284 -13.35 8.80 -20.62
N PRO A 285 -13.17 8.02 -21.71
CA PRO A 285 -13.52 6.61 -21.69
C PRO A 285 -12.54 5.92 -20.75
N VAL A 286 -13.03 5.55 -19.57
CA VAL A 286 -12.29 4.68 -18.66
C VAL A 286 -12.13 3.35 -19.38
N VAL A 287 -10.94 3.11 -19.92
CA VAL A 287 -10.57 1.81 -20.43
C VAL A 287 -10.55 0.85 -19.24
N GLU A 288 -11.29 -0.24 -19.45
CA GLU A 288 -11.34 -1.52 -18.75
C GLU A 288 -12.46 -1.82 -17.73
N ALA A 289 -13.38 -2.62 -18.26
CA ALA A 289 -14.55 -3.24 -17.68
C ALA A 289 -14.26 -4.68 -17.19
N THR A 290 -13.12 -4.92 -16.55
CA THR A 290 -12.68 -6.29 -16.21
C THR A 290 -12.85 -6.68 -14.74
N LEU A 291 -13.13 -5.75 -13.82
CA LEU A 291 -13.38 -6.05 -12.40
C LEU A 291 -14.70 -5.42 -11.90
N ASN A 292 -15.83 -6.02 -12.29
CA ASN A 292 -17.14 -5.67 -11.72
C ASN A 292 -17.27 -5.97 -10.21
N ASP A 293 -16.36 -6.80 -9.72
CA ASP A 293 -16.31 -7.33 -8.38
C ASP A 293 -15.45 -6.43 -7.47
N PRO A 294 -15.91 -6.13 -6.22
CA PRO A 294 -15.11 -5.40 -5.26
C PRO A 294 -13.73 -6.04 -5.08
N THR A 295 -12.67 -5.26 -5.23
CA THR A 295 -11.29 -5.78 -5.23
C THR A 295 -10.41 -4.93 -4.32
N ILE A 296 -9.67 -5.58 -3.43
CA ILE A 296 -8.73 -4.93 -2.50
C ILE A 296 -7.32 -5.19 -3.00
N PHE A 297 -6.57 -4.14 -3.32
CA PHE A 297 -5.19 -4.18 -3.77
C PHE A 297 -4.24 -3.82 -2.63
N VAL A 298 -3.21 -4.65 -2.46
CA VAL A 298 -2.06 -4.41 -1.58
C VAL A 298 -0.83 -4.45 -2.47
N TYR A 299 -0.17 -3.31 -2.65
CA TYR A 299 0.90 -3.15 -3.65
C TYR A 299 2.18 -2.59 -3.04
N ASP A 300 3.32 -2.91 -3.66
CA ASP A 300 4.60 -2.34 -3.26
C ASP A 300 4.59 -0.85 -3.59
N ASN A 301 4.82 0.02 -2.61
CA ASN A 301 4.84 1.46 -2.80
C ASN A 301 6.20 1.97 -3.33
N TYR A 302 6.75 1.22 -4.29
CA TYR A 302 8.03 1.49 -4.94
C TYR A 302 7.93 1.26 -6.44
N PRO A 303 8.46 2.16 -7.27
CA PRO A 303 8.55 1.93 -8.71
C PRO A 303 9.33 0.66 -9.04
N GLY A 304 8.75 -0.17 -9.91
CA GLY A 304 9.27 -1.49 -10.30
C GLY A 304 9.01 -2.60 -9.29
N GLY A 305 8.45 -2.30 -8.11
CA GLY A 305 8.22 -3.26 -7.04
C GLY A 305 9.51 -3.79 -6.39
N ILE A 306 9.38 -4.21 -5.13
CA ILE A 306 10.46 -4.89 -4.37
C ILE A 306 10.14 -6.37 -4.11
N GLY A 307 8.94 -6.81 -4.51
CA GLY A 307 8.55 -8.20 -4.57
C GLY A 307 7.78 -8.67 -3.34
N PHE A 308 6.92 -7.85 -2.73
CA PHE A 308 6.07 -8.34 -1.64
C PHE A 308 4.82 -9.06 -2.13
N SER A 309 4.39 -8.80 -3.36
CA SER A 309 3.17 -9.36 -3.94
C SER A 309 3.14 -10.90 -3.93
N GLU A 310 4.21 -11.55 -4.40
CA GLU A 310 4.31 -13.02 -4.46
C GLU A 310 4.39 -13.68 -3.07
N PRO A 311 5.25 -13.25 -2.13
CA PRO A 311 5.21 -13.75 -0.75
C PRO A 311 3.85 -13.59 -0.09
N LEU A 312 3.18 -12.44 -0.29
CA LEU A 312 1.87 -12.20 0.29
C LEU A 312 0.79 -13.11 -0.33
N PHE A 313 0.88 -13.38 -1.63
CA PHE A 313 0.04 -14.36 -2.33
C PHE A 313 0.23 -15.77 -1.78
N ASN A 314 1.47 -16.21 -1.58
CA ASN A 314 1.78 -17.51 -0.98
C ASN A 314 1.30 -17.60 0.48
N LEU A 315 1.17 -16.47 1.16
CA LEU A 315 0.65 -16.35 2.53
C LEU A 315 -0.85 -16.02 2.58
N HIS A 316 -1.60 -16.13 1.48
CA HIS A 316 -3.01 -15.75 1.36
C HIS A 316 -3.88 -16.23 2.54
N ASP A 317 -3.84 -17.53 2.83
CA ASP A 317 -4.65 -18.14 3.89
C ASP A 317 -4.27 -17.59 5.28
N ARG A 318 -2.97 -17.43 5.53
CA ARG A 318 -2.46 -16.84 6.78
C ARG A 318 -2.82 -15.36 6.88
N LEU A 319 -2.81 -14.61 5.78
CA LEU A 319 -3.22 -13.22 5.74
C LEU A 319 -4.68 -13.07 6.16
N LEU A 320 -5.58 -13.88 5.58
CA LEU A 320 -7.01 -13.84 5.91
C LEU A 320 -7.29 -14.31 7.35
N ALA A 321 -6.66 -15.40 7.79
CA ALA A 321 -6.84 -15.90 9.16
C ALA A 321 -6.35 -14.91 10.22
N ASN A 322 -5.20 -14.27 9.99
CA ASN A 322 -4.68 -13.27 10.91
C ASN A 322 -5.47 -11.96 10.85
N ALA A 323 -5.98 -11.55 9.69
CA ALA A 323 -6.88 -10.41 9.58
C ALA A 323 -8.18 -10.67 10.35
N ARG A 324 -8.73 -11.89 10.27
CA ARG A 324 -9.87 -12.32 11.08
C ARG A 324 -9.57 -12.23 12.57
N ALA A 325 -8.47 -12.85 13.01
CA ALA A 325 -8.06 -12.84 14.42
C ALA A 325 -7.83 -11.41 14.95
N LEU A 326 -7.23 -10.52 14.15
CA LEU A 326 -7.03 -9.11 14.48
C LEU A 326 -8.36 -8.42 14.76
N VAL A 327 -9.33 -8.58 13.86
CA VAL A 327 -10.64 -7.92 13.97
C VAL A 327 -11.45 -8.52 15.12
N GLU A 328 -11.44 -9.85 15.29
CA GLU A 328 -12.17 -10.55 16.37
C GLU A 328 -11.63 -10.20 17.77
N ARG A 329 -10.31 -10.16 17.94
CA ARG A 329 -9.66 -9.90 19.23
C ARG A 329 -9.60 -8.43 19.61
N CYS A 330 -9.79 -7.52 18.65
CA CYS A 330 -9.80 -6.10 18.93
C CYS A 330 -10.98 -5.73 19.86
N PRO A 331 -10.77 -4.98 20.96
CA PRO A 331 -11.82 -4.67 21.93
C PRO A 331 -12.79 -3.57 21.48
N CYS A 332 -12.61 -2.97 20.30
CA CYS A 332 -13.47 -1.87 19.81
C CYS A 332 -14.88 -2.36 19.44
N ASP A 333 -15.87 -1.46 19.50
CA ASP A 333 -17.26 -1.81 19.15
C ASP A 333 -17.51 -1.75 17.63
N ALA A 334 -17.19 -0.61 17.01
CA ALA A 334 -17.50 -0.31 15.60
C ALA A 334 -16.31 -0.44 14.65
N GLY A 335 -15.08 -0.31 15.18
CA GLY A 335 -13.83 -0.22 14.41
C GLY A 335 -12.89 0.83 14.99
N CYS A 336 -11.58 0.63 14.83
CA CYS A 336 -10.56 1.58 15.24
C CYS A 336 -9.35 1.52 14.29
N PRO A 337 -8.44 2.53 14.33
CA PRO A 337 -7.24 2.55 13.48
C PRO A 337 -6.36 1.29 13.56
N ALA A 338 -6.44 0.52 14.64
CA ALA A 338 -5.66 -0.71 14.81
C ALA A 338 -6.29 -1.97 14.18
N CYS A 339 -7.55 -1.93 13.73
CA CYS A 339 -8.22 -3.08 13.10
C CYS A 339 -8.79 -2.73 11.72
N VAL A 340 -10.08 -2.42 11.62
CA VAL A 340 -10.79 -2.08 10.38
C VAL A 340 -10.64 -0.60 9.99
N GLY A 341 -9.77 0.15 10.65
CA GLY A 341 -9.58 1.58 10.39
C GLY A 341 -10.53 2.49 11.18
N PRO A 342 -10.34 3.82 11.07
CA PRO A 342 -11.16 4.80 11.78
C PRO A 342 -12.58 4.88 11.20
N ILE A 343 -13.57 5.11 12.07
CA ILE A 343 -15.00 5.19 11.72
C ILE A 343 -15.27 6.20 10.59
N GLY A 344 -14.54 7.32 10.55
CA GLY A 344 -14.68 8.31 9.48
C GLY A 344 -14.31 7.82 8.07
N LYS A 345 -13.53 6.74 7.96
CA LYS A 345 -13.14 6.12 6.68
C LYS A 345 -13.86 4.80 6.42
N ALA A 346 -14.11 3.99 7.46
CA ALA A 346 -14.65 2.65 7.32
C ALA A 346 -16.13 2.53 7.73
N GLY A 347 -16.74 3.54 8.35
CA GLY A 347 -18.15 3.52 8.76
C GLY A 347 -18.41 2.82 10.11
N PRO A 348 -19.64 2.93 10.66
CA PRO A 348 -19.96 2.47 12.02
C PRO A 348 -20.15 0.95 12.14
N ARG A 349 -20.42 0.24 11.04
CA ARG A 349 -20.62 -1.22 11.02
C ARG A 349 -19.50 -1.98 10.31
N ALA A 350 -18.39 -1.30 10.02
CA ALA A 350 -17.27 -1.87 9.27
C ALA A 350 -16.77 -3.17 9.90
N LYS A 351 -16.66 -3.21 11.23
CA LYS A 351 -16.20 -4.37 11.98
C LYS A 351 -17.10 -5.60 11.78
N GLU A 352 -18.40 -5.44 11.94
CA GLU A 352 -19.38 -6.53 11.76
C GLU A 352 -19.33 -7.11 10.35
N VAL A 353 -19.28 -6.23 9.35
CA VAL A 353 -19.28 -6.64 7.95
C VAL A 353 -17.94 -7.28 7.56
N ALA A 354 -16.81 -6.72 8.01
CA ALA A 354 -15.50 -7.29 7.78
C ALA A 354 -15.37 -8.70 8.39
N LEU A 355 -15.92 -8.92 9.60
CA LEU A 355 -15.99 -10.25 10.21
C LEU A 355 -16.87 -11.21 9.42
N ALA A 356 -18.01 -10.76 8.88
CA ALA A 356 -18.87 -11.60 8.04
C ALA A 356 -18.17 -12.02 6.73
N LEU A 357 -17.41 -11.10 6.12
CA LEU A 357 -16.56 -11.37 4.96
C LEU A 357 -15.47 -12.38 5.32
N LEU A 358 -14.67 -12.08 6.34
CA LEU A 358 -13.53 -12.90 6.77
C LEU A 358 -13.95 -14.30 7.26
N GLY A 359 -15.07 -14.41 7.97
CA GLY A 359 -15.60 -15.71 8.40
C GLY A 359 -15.96 -16.62 7.23
N SER A 360 -16.34 -16.06 6.08
CA SER A 360 -16.68 -16.85 4.90
C SER A 360 -15.47 -17.14 3.99
N LEU A 361 -14.41 -16.32 4.09
CA LEU A 361 -13.22 -16.40 3.22
C LEU A 361 -12.04 -17.13 3.88
N SER A 362 -11.91 -17.04 5.21
CA SER A 362 -10.74 -17.56 5.93
C SER A 362 -10.85 -19.06 6.14
N PRO A 363 -9.85 -19.85 5.73
CA PRO A 363 -9.68 -21.21 6.24
C PRO A 363 -9.21 -21.19 7.70
N ASP A 364 -9.32 -22.35 8.38
CA ASP A 364 -8.69 -22.57 9.68
C ASP A 364 -7.17 -22.76 9.50
N ALA A 365 -6.44 -21.64 9.41
CA ALA A 365 -4.97 -21.61 9.30
C ALA A 365 -4.31 -21.21 10.63
N PRO A 366 -3.09 -21.68 10.93
CA PRO A 366 -2.37 -21.33 12.17
C PRO A 366 -2.12 -19.82 12.27
N LEU A 367 -2.39 -19.26 13.45
CA LEU A 367 -2.29 -17.82 13.70
C LEU A 367 -0.86 -17.38 13.98
N LEU A 368 -0.58 -16.09 13.82
CA LEU A 368 0.71 -15.48 14.18
C LEU A 368 1.04 -15.79 15.66
N GLY A 369 2.19 -16.45 15.88
CA GLY A 369 2.68 -16.85 17.20
C GLY A 369 2.42 -18.31 17.57
N GLU A 370 1.64 -19.06 16.77
CA GLU A 370 1.48 -20.50 16.93
C GLU A 370 2.52 -21.20 16.03
N SER A 371 3.65 -21.59 16.61
CA SER A 371 4.67 -22.39 15.92
C SER A 371 4.12 -23.79 15.62
N SER A 372 4.23 -24.23 14.36
CA SER A 372 4.19 -25.66 14.01
C SER A 372 5.43 -26.37 14.53
#